data_AF-A0A3D2VC58-F1
#
_entry.id   AF-A0A3D2VC58-F1
#
_cell.length_a   1.000
_cell.length_b   1.000
_cell.length_c   1.000
_cell.angle_alpha   90.00
_cell.angle_beta   90.00
_cell.angle_gamma   90.00
#
_symmetry.space_group_name_H-M   'P 1'
#
loop_
_entity.id
_entity.type
_entity.pdbx_description
1 polymer ?
#
loop_
_entity_poly.entity_id
_entity_poly.type
_entity_poly.pdbx_seq_one_letter_code
_entity_poly.pdbx_strand_id
1 'polypeptide(L)'
;SARPIQFFGSIGLASTMAGGGVLTWLFIERVFFGLALAGRPAVLAGIVLTLVGLQFITVGLLAELQARTYHESQDKPIYEIRHIYGGRESKI
;
A
#
# COMPACT_ATOMS: atom_id res chain seq x y z
N SER A 1 -2.25 -8.30 -13.97
CA SER A 1 -0.82 -7.96 -13.79
C SER A 1 -0.55 -6.85 -12.77
N ALA A 2 -1.54 -6.09 -12.29
CA ALA A 2 -1.29 -5.16 -11.19
C ALA A 2 -1.14 -5.96 -9.88
N ARG A 3 0.02 -5.89 -9.23
CA ARG A 3 0.27 -6.36 -7.85
C ARG A 3 0.56 -5.13 -6.98
N PRO A 4 -0.47 -4.33 -6.63
CA PRO A 4 -0.27 -3.00 -6.07
C PRO A 4 0.45 -3.04 -4.73
N ILE A 5 0.23 -4.09 -3.93
CA ILE A 5 0.88 -4.26 -2.63
C ILE A 5 2.39 -4.45 -2.75
N GLN A 6 2.88 -5.04 -3.83
CA GLN A 6 4.32 -5.27 -4.00
C GLN A 6 5.06 -3.96 -4.30
N PHE A 7 4.42 -3.06 -5.06
CA PHE A 7 5.00 -1.76 -5.38
C PHE A 7 4.95 -0.80 -4.19
N PHE A 8 3.76 -0.50 -3.66
CA PHE A 8 3.63 0.43 -2.55
C PHE A 8 4.10 -0.14 -1.23
N GLY A 9 3.96 -1.45 -1.01
CA GLY A 9 4.42 -2.11 0.22
C GLY A 9 5.94 -2.14 0.33
N SER A 10 6.70 -2.30 -0.78
CA SER A 10 8.17 -2.26 -0.73
C SER A 10 8.70 -0.86 -0.39
N ILE A 11 8.12 0.18 -1.01
CA ILE A 11 8.44 1.59 -0.71
C ILE A 11 8.06 1.93 0.74
N GLY A 12 6.88 1.48 1.17
CA GLY A 12 6.38 1.69 2.51
C GLY A 12 7.27 1.03 3.56
N LEU A 13 7.66 -0.22 3.36
CA LEU A 13 8.54 -0.96 4.26
C LEU A 13 9.93 -0.33 4.35
N ALA A 14 10.52 0.08 3.21
CA ALA A 14 11.79 0.78 3.20
C ALA A 14 11.72 2.12 3.97
N SER A 15 10.65 2.88 3.77
CA SER A 15 10.45 4.17 4.45
C SER A 15 10.21 4.00 5.96
N THR A 16 9.39 3.03 6.36
CA THR A 16 9.13 2.71 7.77
C THR A 16 10.40 2.21 8.47
N MET A 17 11.21 1.37 7.82
CA MET A 17 12.49 0.94 8.38
C MET A 17 13.48 2.09 8.52
N ALA A 18 13.58 2.97 7.51
CA ALA A 18 14.45 4.14 7.58
C ALA A 18 14.00 5.12 8.69
N GLY A 19 12.71 5.45 8.76
CA GLY A 19 12.16 6.33 9.80
C GLY A 19 12.28 5.73 11.20
N GLY A 20 11.97 4.43 11.34
CA GLY A 20 12.15 3.69 12.58
C GLY A 20 13.61 3.60 13.01
N GLY A 21 14.55 3.47 12.07
CA GLY A 21 15.99 3.51 12.32
C GLY A 21 16.44 4.87 12.89
N VAL A 22 15.98 5.98 12.29
CA VAL A 22 16.25 7.33 12.80
C VAL A 22 15.69 7.52 14.20
N LEU A 23 14.45 7.08 14.45
CA LEU A 23 13.84 7.19 15.76
C LEU A 23 14.53 6.32 16.81
N THR A 24 14.95 5.11 16.43
CA THR A 24 15.70 4.21 17.32
C THR A 24 17.05 4.80 17.68
N TRP A 25 17.76 5.38 16.71
CA TRP A 25 19.00 6.11 16.95
C TRP A 25 18.80 7.24 17.97
N LEU A 26 17.80 8.09 17.74
CA LEU A 26 17.48 9.22 18.63
C LEU A 26 17.02 8.76 20.01
N PHE A 27 16.33 7.63 20.09
CA PHE A 27 15.94 7.00 21.35
C PHE A 27 17.16 6.57 22.16
N ILE A 28 18.14 5.92 21.52
CA ILE A 28 19.41 5.54 22.16
C ILE A 28 20.15 6.80 22.66
N GLU A 29 20.27 7.83 21.83
CA GLU A 29 20.88 9.10 22.24
C GLU A 29 20.20 9.71 23.47
N ARG A 30 18.86 9.70 23.50
CA ARG A 30 18.08 10.27 24.60
C ARG A 30 18.29 9.49 25.90
N VAL A 31 18.22 8.16 25.84
CA VAL A 31 18.20 7.29 27.01
C VAL A 31 19.60 7.11 27.60
N PHE A 32 20.62 6.90 26.76
CA PHE A 32 21.96 6.58 27.24
C PHE A 32 22.87 7.81 27.39
N PHE A 33 22.67 8.83 26.56
CA PHE A 33 23.54 10.02 26.55
C PHE A 33 22.85 11.27 27.13
N GLY A 34 21.56 11.17 27.50
CA GLY A 34 20.80 12.26 28.10
C GLY A 34 20.56 13.45 27.16
N LEU A 35 20.88 13.32 25.88
CA LEU A 35 20.79 14.41 24.90
C LEU A 35 19.34 14.86 24.72
N ALA A 36 19.13 16.16 24.54
CA ALA A 36 17.80 16.70 24.28
C ALA A 36 17.36 16.36 22.85
N LEU A 37 16.09 15.95 22.71
CA LEU A 37 15.43 15.71 21.42
C LEU A 37 14.84 17.01 20.83
N ALA A 38 14.52 17.98 21.69
CA ALA A 38 13.85 19.21 21.29
C ALA A 38 14.70 20.03 20.31
N GLY A 39 14.06 20.59 19.29
CA GLY A 39 14.71 21.42 18.28
C GLY A 39 15.48 20.67 17.19
N ARG A 40 15.51 19.33 17.22
CA ARG A 40 16.20 18.53 16.20
C ARG A 40 15.25 18.16 15.06
N PRO A 41 15.45 18.67 13.83
CA PRO A 41 14.59 18.36 12.68
C PRO A 41 14.49 16.85 12.40
N ALA A 42 15.52 16.08 12.77
CA ALA A 42 15.58 14.63 12.62
C ALA A 42 14.46 13.88 13.38
N VAL A 43 13.99 14.41 14.51
CA VAL A 43 12.88 13.79 15.27
C VAL A 43 11.60 13.82 14.43
N LEU A 44 11.25 15.01 13.94
CA LEU A 44 10.05 15.19 13.12
C LEU A 44 10.17 14.45 11.80
N ALA A 45 11.34 14.49 11.16
CA ALA A 45 11.61 13.73 9.94
C ALA A 45 11.44 12.22 10.15
N GLY A 46 11.98 11.66 11.25
CA GLY A 46 11.82 10.24 11.58
C GLY A 46 10.36 9.84 11.80
N ILE A 47 9.58 10.67 12.51
CA ILE A 47 8.14 10.45 12.73
C ILE A 47 7.40 10.48 11.39
N VAL A 48 7.56 11.56 10.61
CA VAL A 48 6.86 11.74 9.33
C VAL A 48 7.22 10.62 8.35
N LEU A 49 8.50 10.27 8.22
CA LEU A 49 8.94 9.19 7.34
C LEU A 49 8.35 7.83 7.74
N THR A 50 8.26 7.55 9.04
CA THR A 50 7.63 6.33 9.57
C THR A 50 6.15 6.28 9.24
N LEU A 51 5.43 7.39 9.47
CA LEU A 51 3.99 7.51 9.19
C LEU A 51 3.69 7.40 7.70
N VAL A 52 4.48 8.07 6.85
CA VAL A 52 4.35 8.00 5.39
C VAL A 52 4.62 6.57 4.90
N GLY A 53 5.64 5.89 5.43
CA GLY A 53 5.90 4.49 5.11
C GLY A 53 4.73 3.57 5.45
N LEU A 54 4.15 3.74 6.65
CA LEU A 54 2.96 2.99 7.05
C LEU A 54 1.77 3.30 6.14
N GLN A 55 1.60 4.57 5.72
CA GLN A 55 0.56 4.98 4.80
C GLN A 55 0.72 4.37 3.41
N PHE A 56 1.95 4.19 2.91
CA PHE A 56 2.17 3.48 1.66
C PHE A 56 1.78 2.01 1.73
N ILE A 57 2.03 1.34 2.87
CA ILE A 57 1.59 -0.04 3.07
C ILE A 57 0.06 -0.13 3.03
N THR A 58 -0.64 0.76 3.74
CA THR A 58 -2.11 0.78 3.76
C THR A 58 -2.70 1.07 2.38
N VAL A 59 -2.15 2.06 1.66
CA VAL A 59 -2.57 2.38 0.28
C VAL A 59 -2.32 1.20 -0.66
N GLY A 60 -1.19 0.50 -0.51
CA GLY A 60 -0.90 -0.71 -1.29
C GLY A 60 -1.93 -1.82 -1.08
N LEU A 61 -2.34 -2.06 0.18
CA LEU A 61 -3.39 -3.01 0.51
C LEU A 61 -4.75 -2.58 -0.05
N LEU A 62 -5.11 -1.30 0.10
CA LEU A 62 -6.35 -0.74 -0.42
C LEU A 62 -6.43 -0.88 -1.94
N ALA A 63 -5.34 -0.59 -2.65
CA ALA A 63 -5.26 -0.73 -4.09
C ALA A 63 -5.40 -2.20 -4.54
N GLU A 64 -4.81 -3.15 -3.80
CA GLU A 64 -4.98 -4.59 -4.06
C GLU A 64 -6.44 -5.02 -3.87
N LEU A 65 -7.08 -4.60 -2.79
CA LEU A 65 -8.50 -4.89 -2.53
C LEU A 65 -9.39 -4.27 -3.61
N GLN A 66 -9.15 -3.01 -3.98
CA GLN A 66 -9.92 -2.33 -5.01
C GLN A 66 -9.76 -2.98 -6.38
N ALA A 67 -8.56 -3.43 -6.75
CA ALA A 67 -8.35 -4.16 -7.99
C ALA A 67 -9.12 -5.49 -8.01
N ARG A 68 -9.15 -6.21 -6.88
CA ARG A 68 -9.91 -7.46 -6.74
C ARG A 68 -11.41 -7.20 -6.84
N THR A 69 -11.94 -6.24 -6.08
CA THR A 69 -13.37 -5.88 -6.14
C THR A 69 -13.75 -5.40 -7.53
N TYR A 70 -12.92 -4.59 -8.19
CA TYR A 70 -13.20 -4.11 -9.55
C TYR A 70 -13.30 -5.27 -10.55
N HIS A 71 -12.40 -6.24 -10.48
CA HIS A 71 -12.44 -7.41 -11.36
C HIS A 71 -13.59 -8.37 -11.02
N GLU A 72 -13.95 -8.52 -9.76
CA GLU A 72 -15.07 -9.37 -9.32
C GLU A 72 -16.43 -8.73 -9.66
N SER A 73 -16.54 -7.40 -9.60
CA SER A 73 -17.75 -6.64 -9.97
C SER A 73 -17.91 -6.41 -11.47
N GLN A 74 -16.90 -6.76 -12.28
CA GLN A 74 -17.07 -6.86 -13.72
C GLN A 74 -17.85 -8.14 -14.00
N ASP A 75 -19.17 -8.01 -14.03
CA ASP A 75 -20.19 -9.04 -14.33
C ASP A 75 -20.08 -9.55 -15.79
N LYS A 76 -18.86 -9.84 -16.23
CA LYS A 76 -18.53 -10.33 -17.56
C LYS A 76 -18.57 -11.86 -17.52
N PRO A 77 -19.42 -12.50 -18.35
CA PRO A 77 -19.40 -13.94 -18.46
C PRO A 77 -18.01 -14.41 -18.88
N ILE A 78 -17.56 -15.54 -18.30
CA ILE A 78 -16.25 -16.16 -18.57
C ILE A 78 -16.11 -16.59 -20.05
N TYR A 79 -17.21 -16.59 -20.80
CA TYR A 79 -17.28 -16.98 -22.19
C TYR A 79 -17.88 -15.87 -23.05
N GLU A 80 -17.38 -15.77 -24.28
CA GLU A 80 -17.93 -14.91 -25.32
C GLU A 80 -18.56 -15.83 -26.38
N ILE A 81 -19.87 -15.70 -26.63
CA ILE A 81 -20.55 -16.51 -27.65
C ILE A 81 -20.21 -15.93 -29.02
N ARG A 82 -19.39 -16.63 -29.82
CA ARG A 82 -19.03 -16.18 -31.19
C ARG A 82 -20.11 -16.46 -32.24
N HIS A 83 -20.79 -17.60 -32.17
CA HIS A 83 -21.87 -17.94 -33.11
C HIS A 83 -22.88 -18.86 -32.44
N ILE A 84 -24.18 -18.55 -32.60
CA ILE A 84 -25.29 -19.42 -32.22
C ILE A 84 -25.80 -20.08 -33.50
N TYR A 85 -25.69 -21.40 -33.62
CA TYR A 85 -26.28 -22.15 -34.73
C TYR A 85 -27.60 -22.79 -34.26
N GLY A 86 -28.73 -22.33 -34.78
CA GLY A 86 -30.04 -23.01 -34.65
C GLY A 86 -30.97 -22.56 -33.51
N GLY A 87 -30.71 -21.44 -32.82
CA GLY A 87 -31.60 -20.94 -31.77
C GLY A 87 -32.74 -20.06 -32.31
N ARG A 88 -34.00 -20.39 -31.97
CA ARG A 88 -35.18 -19.55 -32.23
C ARG A 88 -35.02 -18.22 -31.49
N GLU A 89 -35.15 -17.09 -32.19
CA GLU A 89 -35.06 -15.76 -31.59
C GLU A 89 -35.98 -15.64 -30.37
N SER A 90 -35.38 -15.47 -29.20
CA SER A 90 -36.09 -14.93 -28.04
C SER A 90 -36.10 -13.42 -28.19
N LYS A 91 -37.21 -12.88 -28.70
CA LYS A 91 -37.48 -11.44 -28.65
C LYS A 91 -37.39 -10.98 -27.20
N ILE A 92 -36.52 -9.99 -26.97
CA ILE A 92 -36.57 -9.08 -25.82
C ILE A 92 -37.48 -7.92 -26.23
#